data_AF-A0A0W8AZF3-F1
#
_entry.id   AF-A0A0W8AZF3-F1
#
_cell.length_a   1.000
_cell.length_b   1.000
_cell.length_c   1.000
_cell.angle_alpha   90.00
_cell.angle_beta   90.00
_cell.angle_gamma   90.00
#
_symmetry.space_group_name_H-M   'P 1'
#
loop_
_entity.id
_entity.type
_entity.pdbx_description
1 polymer ?
#
loop_
_entity_poly.entity_id
_entity_poly.type
_entity_poly.pdbx_seq_one_letter_code
_entity_poly.pdbx_strand_id
1 'polypeptide(L)'
;MSSAKPVLTFVTGNANKLKEVVAILGTDFPFELRNQAVDLPELQGEPADIAKEKCRLATKQVQGAVLVEDTSLCFNALKGLPGPYIKWFLEKTGHDGLNNMLAAYEDKSAYAQCIFAYAAVGAEPQVFIGQTHGKIVPARGPTTFGWDPVFQPDGFDQTYAEMEKATKNQISHRYKALEALKAHLVKPQIPRCEATMSVPIGYMEPPHYIQPSALAEILRDPSTSSKRPVIIDVRDTDYAGGHIRSAVNIPEDNFMDDDDVDALVEKFKNEDAIVFHCMMSQVRGPSCAKRFKSRMEVVLEGANHKPRVLILHGGYERFGRIYKDETDLIELDD
;
A
#
# COMPACT_ATOMS: atom_id res chain seq x y z
N MET A 1 29.53 13.03 15.70
CA MET A 1 28.34 13.77 16.17
C MET A 1 27.15 13.23 15.39
N SER A 2 26.21 12.55 16.05
CA SER A 2 25.00 12.05 15.38
C SER A 2 24.19 13.26 14.92
N SER A 3 23.89 13.39 13.62
CA SER A 3 23.00 14.45 13.15
C SER A 3 21.62 14.24 13.77
N ALA A 4 21.02 15.30 14.32
CA ALA A 4 19.67 15.23 14.88
C ALA A 4 18.69 14.71 13.82
N LYS A 5 17.84 13.73 14.19
CA LYS A 5 16.82 13.20 13.27
C LYS A 5 15.85 14.33 12.87
N PRO A 6 15.44 14.44 11.60
CA PRO A 6 14.39 15.37 11.22
C PRO A 6 13.10 15.08 12.00
N VAL A 7 12.36 16.13 12.38
CA VAL A 7 11.13 16.01 13.17
C VAL A 7 9.94 15.73 12.25
N LEU A 8 9.15 14.71 12.58
CA LEU A 8 7.84 14.43 12.00
C LEU A 8 6.76 14.61 13.06
N THR A 9 5.89 15.60 12.90
CA THR A 9 4.82 15.85 13.87
C THR A 9 3.61 14.98 13.56
N PHE A 10 3.31 14.02 14.44
CA PHE A 10 2.10 13.22 14.40
C PHE A 10 0.97 13.92 15.15
N VAL A 11 -0.01 14.38 14.40
CA VAL A 11 -1.17 15.11 14.92
C VAL A 11 -2.25 14.12 15.33
N THR A 12 -2.37 13.91 16.64
CA THR A 12 -3.42 13.06 17.22
C THR A 12 -3.61 13.39 18.69
N GLY A 13 -4.86 13.38 19.15
CA GLY A 13 -5.21 13.36 20.59
C GLY A 13 -5.42 11.95 21.15
N ASN A 14 -5.34 10.90 20.31
CA ASN A 14 -5.62 9.53 20.73
C ASN A 14 -4.33 8.82 21.18
N ALA A 15 -4.18 8.63 22.49
CA ALA A 15 -3.00 8.01 23.09
C ALA A 15 -2.76 6.55 22.64
N ASN A 16 -3.81 5.79 22.33
CA ASN A 16 -3.68 4.41 21.84
C ASN A 16 -3.16 4.38 20.40
N LYS A 17 -3.63 5.28 19.53
CA LYS A 17 -3.07 5.46 18.17
C LYS A 17 -1.57 5.80 18.24
N LEU A 18 -1.20 6.75 19.10
CA LEU A 18 0.21 7.12 19.30
C LEU A 18 1.06 5.91 19.74
N LYS A 19 0.59 5.15 20.72
CA LYS A 19 1.29 3.93 21.19
C LYS A 19 1.50 2.92 20.07
N GLU A 20 0.48 2.66 19.26
CA GLU A 20 0.60 1.72 18.15
C GLU A 20 1.55 2.24 17.06
N VAL A 21 1.44 3.53 16.69
CA VAL A 21 2.33 4.15 15.69
C VAL A 21 3.78 4.09 16.14
N VAL A 22 4.08 4.45 17.39
CA VAL A 22 5.44 4.38 17.94
C VAL A 22 5.97 2.95 17.94
N ALA A 23 5.14 1.98 18.36
CA ALA A 23 5.53 0.57 18.37
C ALA A 23 5.81 0.02 16.97
N ILE A 24 5.01 0.40 15.97
CA ILE A 24 5.18 -0.05 14.58
C ILE A 24 6.38 0.64 13.91
N LEU A 25 6.58 1.94 14.15
CA LEU A 25 7.70 2.67 13.55
C LEU A 25 9.06 2.18 14.06
N GLY A 26 9.13 1.81 15.34
CA GLY A 26 10.36 1.31 15.95
C GLY A 26 11.44 2.38 16.12
N THR A 27 12.56 2.00 16.71
CA THR A 27 13.69 2.90 17.03
C THR A 27 14.49 3.34 15.80
N ASP A 28 14.46 2.52 14.75
CA ASP A 28 15.26 2.70 13.54
C ASP A 28 14.61 3.64 12.52
N PHE A 29 13.41 4.14 12.83
CA PHE A 29 12.73 5.13 12.00
C PHE A 29 13.60 6.41 11.88
N PRO A 30 13.83 6.94 10.67
CA PRO A 30 14.79 8.03 10.46
C PRO A 30 14.32 9.40 10.95
N PHE A 31 13.08 9.52 11.44
CA PHE A 31 12.52 10.75 11.98
C PHE A 31 12.35 10.68 13.49
N GLU A 32 12.48 11.82 14.16
CA GLU A 32 11.96 12.00 15.52
C GLU A 32 10.45 12.23 15.43
N LEU A 33 9.65 11.30 15.95
CA LEU A 33 8.20 11.45 15.99
C LEU A 33 7.80 12.35 17.17
N ARG A 34 7.24 13.52 16.87
CA ARG A 34 6.69 14.44 17.87
C ARG A 34 5.17 14.34 17.86
N ASN A 35 4.54 14.09 19.01
CA ASN A 35 3.09 14.19 19.10
C ASN A 35 2.65 15.63 19.34
N GLN A 36 1.61 16.08 18.64
CA GLN A 36 0.92 17.32 18.93
C GLN A 36 -0.59 17.10 18.84
N ALA A 37 -1.32 17.38 19.92
CA ALA A 37 -2.78 17.40 19.87
C ALA A 37 -3.22 18.73 19.24
N VAL A 38 -3.87 18.64 18.07
CA VAL A 38 -4.46 19.78 17.39
C VAL A 38 -5.94 19.49 17.21
N ASP A 39 -6.78 20.48 17.51
CA ASP A 39 -8.21 20.38 17.24
C ASP A 39 -8.42 20.61 15.73
N LEU A 40 -8.82 19.53 15.04
CA LEU A 40 -9.08 19.50 13.61
C LEU A 40 -10.51 19.03 13.39
N PRO A 41 -11.22 19.60 12.42
CA PRO A 41 -12.59 19.18 12.13
C PRO A 41 -12.62 17.72 11.67
N GLU A 42 -13.62 16.97 12.14
CA GLU A 42 -13.96 15.66 11.61
C GLU A 42 -14.80 15.86 10.33
N LEU A 43 -14.13 15.87 9.18
CA LEU A 43 -14.74 16.15 7.87
C LEU A 43 -15.61 14.97 7.41
N GLN A 44 -16.55 15.27 6.51
CA GLN A 44 -17.37 14.28 5.82
C GLN A 44 -16.89 14.12 4.37
N GLY A 45 -17.07 12.93 3.81
CA GLY A 45 -16.67 12.61 2.44
C GLY A 45 -16.01 11.24 2.33
N GLU A 46 -15.26 11.06 1.26
CA GLU A 46 -14.50 9.83 1.03
C GLU A 46 -13.27 9.77 1.95
N PRO A 47 -12.88 8.59 2.46
CA PRO A 47 -11.80 8.46 3.44
C PRO A 47 -10.48 9.13 3.05
N ALA A 48 -10.07 9.00 1.78
CA ALA A 48 -8.81 9.56 1.30
C ALA A 48 -8.84 11.10 1.22
N ASP A 49 -9.99 11.68 0.87
CA ASP A 49 -10.16 13.13 0.77
C ASP A 49 -10.24 13.77 2.16
N ILE A 50 -10.93 13.11 3.10
CA ILE A 50 -10.93 13.48 4.52
C ILE A 50 -9.50 13.54 5.05
N ALA A 51 -8.72 12.47 4.86
CA ALA A 51 -7.35 12.41 5.36
C ALA A 51 -6.44 13.48 4.74
N LYS A 52 -6.57 13.73 3.42
CA LYS A 52 -5.81 14.79 2.73
C LYS A 52 -6.14 16.17 3.26
N GLU A 53 -7.43 16.50 3.36
CA GLU A 53 -7.85 17.83 3.82
C GLU A 53 -7.52 18.02 5.30
N LYS A 54 -7.70 17.00 6.14
CA LYS A 54 -7.25 17.02 7.53
C LYS A 54 -5.75 17.30 7.65
N CYS A 55 -4.93 16.69 6.79
CA CYS A 55 -3.50 16.96 6.73
C CYS A 55 -3.23 18.41 6.30
N ARG A 56 -3.91 18.91 5.28
CA ARG A 56 -3.81 20.30 4.80
C ARG A 56 -4.20 21.32 5.87
N LEU A 57 -5.19 21.02 6.71
CA LEU A 57 -5.56 21.87 7.83
C LEU A 57 -4.52 21.80 8.96
N ALA A 58 -3.95 20.61 9.20
CA ALA A 58 -2.90 20.42 10.19
C ALA A 58 -1.61 21.19 9.85
N THR A 59 -1.22 21.27 8.57
CA THR A 59 -0.04 22.06 8.15
C THR A 59 -0.16 23.55 8.44
N LYS A 60 -1.38 24.09 8.59
CA LYS A 60 -1.60 25.49 8.98
C LYS A 60 -1.35 25.75 10.46
N GLN A 61 -1.37 24.71 11.29
CA GLN A 61 -1.25 24.80 12.76
C GLN A 61 0.08 24.22 13.29
N VAL A 62 0.82 23.50 12.45
CA VAL A 62 2.07 22.84 12.80
C VAL A 62 3.20 23.41 11.96
N GLN A 63 4.29 23.81 12.61
CA GLN A 63 5.52 24.17 11.94
C GLN A 63 6.34 22.90 11.66
N GLY A 64 6.50 22.53 10.39
CA GLY A 64 7.30 21.38 9.98
C GLY A 64 6.53 20.33 9.19
N ALA A 65 7.11 19.14 9.08
CA ALA A 65 6.46 18.00 8.43
C ALA A 65 5.34 17.45 9.31
N VAL A 66 4.20 17.15 8.69
CA VAL A 66 2.97 16.75 9.37
C VAL A 66 2.56 15.35 8.96
N LEU A 67 2.11 14.57 9.93
CA LEU A 67 1.46 13.29 9.76
C LEU A 67 0.11 13.32 10.47
N VAL A 68 -0.97 12.95 9.78
CA VAL A 68 -2.29 12.72 10.37
C VAL A 68 -2.74 11.29 10.07
N GLU A 69 -3.69 10.77 10.87
CA GLU A 69 -4.23 9.43 10.70
C GLU A 69 -5.76 9.41 10.82
N ASP A 70 -6.42 8.82 9.83
CA ASP A 70 -7.83 8.44 9.90
C ASP A 70 -8.03 6.93 9.81
N THR A 71 -9.02 6.44 10.53
CA THR A 71 -9.34 5.01 10.64
C THR A 71 -10.80 4.79 10.31
N SER A 72 -11.08 3.86 9.42
CA SER A 72 -12.43 3.48 9.00
C SER A 72 -12.67 1.99 9.26
N LEU A 73 -13.93 1.65 9.55
CA LEU A 73 -14.41 0.27 9.52
C LEU A 73 -15.56 0.21 8.51
N CYS A 74 -15.36 -0.56 7.45
CA CYS A 74 -16.19 -0.50 6.26
C CYS A 74 -16.90 -1.83 6.06
N PHE A 75 -18.24 -1.83 6.05
CA PHE A 75 -19.03 -3.05 5.83
C PHE A 75 -19.36 -3.17 4.35
N ASN A 76 -19.05 -4.31 3.72
CA ASN A 76 -19.25 -4.47 2.28
C ASN A 76 -20.75 -4.43 1.92
N ALA A 77 -21.60 -5.07 2.72
CA ALA A 77 -23.05 -5.02 2.59
C ALA A 77 -23.64 -3.59 2.63
N LEU A 78 -22.98 -2.65 3.33
CA LEU A 78 -23.38 -1.25 3.41
C LEU A 78 -22.53 -0.35 2.49
N LYS A 79 -21.90 -0.92 1.46
CA LYS A 79 -21.08 -0.21 0.48
C LYS A 79 -19.98 0.65 1.12
N GLY A 80 -19.37 0.13 2.19
CA GLY A 80 -18.27 0.77 2.89
C GLY A 80 -18.67 1.62 4.11
N LEU A 81 -19.97 1.83 4.36
CA LEU A 81 -20.43 2.43 5.63
C LEU A 81 -20.28 1.44 6.81
N PRO A 82 -20.12 1.92 8.06
CA PRO A 82 -20.07 3.33 8.48
C PRO A 82 -18.77 4.06 8.09
N GLY A 83 -17.72 3.33 7.70
CA GLY A 83 -16.50 3.89 7.11
C GLY A 83 -15.83 4.91 8.02
N PRO A 84 -15.57 6.15 7.56
CA PRO A 84 -14.91 7.19 8.36
C PRO A 84 -15.76 7.65 9.55
N TYR A 85 -17.06 7.35 9.56
CA TYR A 85 -17.99 7.73 10.62
C TYR A 85 -18.03 6.73 11.78
N ILE A 86 -17.22 5.67 11.73
CA ILE A 86 -17.27 4.55 12.70
C ILE A 86 -17.22 4.99 14.18
N LYS A 87 -16.51 6.08 14.50
CA LYS A 87 -16.47 6.64 15.87
C LYS A 87 -17.87 6.93 16.40
N TRP A 88 -18.69 7.61 15.59
CA TRP A 88 -20.04 8.03 15.97
C TRP A 88 -20.99 6.84 16.04
N PHE A 89 -20.87 5.89 15.11
CA PHE A 89 -21.65 4.66 15.14
C PHE A 89 -21.32 3.85 16.40
N LEU A 90 -20.04 3.59 16.68
CA LEU A 90 -19.64 2.90 17.90
C LEU A 90 -20.15 3.60 19.16
N GLU A 91 -20.06 4.93 19.24
CA GLU A 91 -20.53 5.71 20.39
C GLU A 91 -22.05 5.56 20.61
N LYS A 92 -22.84 5.60 19.53
CA LYS A 92 -24.30 5.62 19.64
C LYS A 92 -24.92 4.23 19.71
N THR A 93 -24.31 3.25 19.05
CA THR A 93 -24.88 1.91 18.90
C THR A 93 -24.18 0.88 19.78
N GLY A 94 -22.97 1.17 20.26
CA GLY A 94 -22.12 0.18 20.93
C GLY A 94 -21.70 -0.96 20.01
N HIS A 95 -20.95 -1.92 20.55
CA HIS A 95 -20.48 -3.09 19.80
C HIS A 95 -21.64 -3.96 19.29
N ASP A 96 -22.65 -4.21 20.11
CA ASP A 96 -23.84 -4.98 19.70
C ASP A 96 -24.58 -4.29 18.56
N GLY A 97 -24.74 -2.96 18.64
CA GLY A 97 -25.37 -2.20 17.58
C GLY A 97 -24.59 -2.23 16.27
N LEU A 98 -23.25 -2.18 16.32
CA LEU A 98 -22.41 -2.34 15.11
C LEU A 98 -22.61 -3.71 14.45
N ASN A 99 -22.74 -4.79 15.24
CA ASN A 99 -23.04 -6.11 14.70
C ASN A 99 -24.48 -6.18 14.15
N ASN A 100 -25.45 -5.62 14.88
CA ASN A 100 -26.87 -5.61 14.51
C ASN A 100 -27.16 -4.79 13.24
N MET A 101 -26.33 -3.80 12.90
CA MET A 101 -26.42 -3.08 11.63
C MET A 101 -26.39 -4.01 10.40
N LEU A 102 -25.77 -5.18 10.54
CA LEU A 102 -25.71 -6.18 9.47
C LEU A 102 -26.75 -7.28 9.62
N ALA A 103 -27.65 -7.25 10.60
CA ALA A 103 -28.58 -8.35 10.88
C ALA A 103 -29.42 -8.78 9.66
N ALA A 104 -29.83 -7.82 8.83
CA ALA A 104 -30.64 -8.06 7.63
C ALA A 104 -29.84 -8.54 6.39
N TYR A 105 -28.51 -8.60 6.48
CA TYR A 105 -27.64 -8.92 5.36
C TYR A 105 -26.94 -10.26 5.59
N GLU A 106 -26.93 -11.14 4.60
CA GLU A 106 -26.13 -12.38 4.68
C GLU A 106 -24.63 -12.08 4.68
N ASP A 107 -24.22 -11.10 3.88
CA ASP A 107 -22.84 -10.65 3.82
C ASP A 107 -22.41 -9.93 5.11
N LYS A 108 -21.50 -10.56 5.85
CA LYS A 108 -20.86 -9.99 7.04
C LYS A 108 -19.44 -9.51 6.77
N SER A 109 -18.97 -9.57 5.53
CA SER A 109 -17.63 -9.17 5.18
C SER A 109 -17.43 -7.67 5.36
N ALA A 110 -16.25 -7.32 5.82
CA ALA A 110 -15.86 -5.96 6.12
C ALA A 110 -14.34 -5.80 5.93
N TYR A 111 -13.90 -4.56 5.91
CA TYR A 111 -12.49 -4.26 5.99
C TYR A 111 -12.23 -3.10 6.95
N ALA A 112 -11.15 -3.24 7.71
CA ALA A 112 -10.55 -2.15 8.46
C ALA A 112 -9.61 -1.36 7.55
N GLN A 113 -9.66 -0.04 7.58
CA GLN A 113 -8.80 0.82 6.78
C GLN A 113 -8.11 1.87 7.67
N CYS A 114 -6.79 2.01 7.49
CA CYS A 114 -6.02 3.11 8.04
C CYS A 114 -5.51 3.96 6.87
N ILE A 115 -5.61 5.27 7.00
CA ILE A 115 -5.00 6.22 6.08
C ILE A 115 -4.10 7.14 6.87
N PHE A 116 -2.81 7.10 6.57
CA PHE A 116 -1.89 8.16 6.94
C PHE A 116 -1.85 9.20 5.83
N ALA A 117 -1.99 10.47 6.18
CA ALA A 117 -1.71 11.57 5.27
C ALA A 117 -0.50 12.36 5.78
N TYR A 118 0.51 12.48 4.92
CA TYR A 118 1.78 13.12 5.21
C TYR A 118 2.01 14.31 4.29
N ALA A 119 2.51 15.41 4.85
CA ALA A 119 2.94 16.57 4.11
C ALA A 119 4.32 17.04 4.61
N ALA A 120 5.27 17.17 3.68
CA ALA A 120 6.48 17.93 3.93
C ALA A 120 6.16 19.43 3.97
N VAL A 121 7.10 20.25 4.49
CA VAL A 121 6.91 21.70 4.56
C VAL A 121 6.68 22.27 3.16
N GLY A 122 5.53 22.92 2.97
CA GLY A 122 5.13 23.54 1.70
C GLY A 122 4.71 22.56 0.60
N ALA A 123 4.60 21.27 0.88
CA ALA A 123 4.17 20.26 -0.10
C ALA A 123 2.70 19.86 0.07
N GLU A 124 2.10 19.37 -1.01
CA GLU A 124 0.75 18.80 -0.98
C GLU A 124 0.70 17.47 -0.21
N PRO A 125 -0.37 17.19 0.55
CA PRO A 125 -0.52 15.95 1.29
C PRO A 125 -0.55 14.71 0.40
N GLN A 126 0.23 13.70 0.77
CA GLN A 126 0.22 12.37 0.17
C GLN A 126 -0.41 11.37 1.13
N VAL A 127 -1.16 10.42 0.58
CA VAL A 127 -1.89 9.40 1.37
C VAL A 127 -1.27 8.03 1.25
N PHE A 128 -1.26 7.31 2.37
CA PHE A 128 -0.77 5.95 2.52
C PHE A 128 -1.86 5.11 3.15
N ILE A 129 -2.34 4.12 2.41
CA ILE A 129 -3.53 3.35 2.77
C ILE A 129 -3.11 1.93 3.11
N GLY A 130 -3.61 1.43 4.24
CA GLY A 130 -3.51 0.03 4.61
C GLY A 130 -4.90 -0.50 4.92
N GLN A 131 -5.16 -1.73 4.44
CA GLN A 131 -6.44 -2.40 4.63
C GLN A 131 -6.25 -3.83 5.14
N THR A 132 -7.17 -4.26 6.00
CA THR A 132 -7.27 -5.65 6.44
C THR A 132 -8.70 -6.10 6.27
N HIS A 133 -8.89 -7.14 5.47
CA HIS A 133 -10.19 -7.77 5.24
C HIS A 133 -10.53 -8.73 6.38
N GLY A 134 -11.82 -8.95 6.55
CA GLY A 134 -12.37 -9.74 7.64
C GLY A 134 -13.89 -9.75 7.60
N LYS A 135 -14.47 -10.00 8.77
CA LYS A 135 -15.92 -10.03 8.96
C LYS A 135 -16.32 -9.41 10.28
N ILE A 136 -17.55 -8.91 10.31
CA ILE A 136 -18.18 -8.42 11.53
C ILE A 136 -18.81 -9.58 12.28
N VAL A 137 -18.49 -9.69 13.57
CA VAL A 137 -18.92 -10.77 14.46
C VAL A 137 -19.48 -10.21 15.76
N PRO A 138 -20.27 -10.99 16.52
CA PRO A 138 -20.64 -10.61 17.88
C PRO A 138 -19.38 -10.31 18.70
N ALA A 139 -19.47 -9.30 19.57
CA ALA A 139 -18.32 -8.76 20.28
C ALA A 139 -17.64 -9.82 21.14
N ARG A 140 -16.31 -9.95 21.03
CA ARG A 140 -15.49 -10.82 21.90
C ARG A 140 -14.21 -10.10 22.32
N GLY A 141 -13.65 -10.49 23.46
CA GLY A 141 -12.45 -9.87 24.04
C GLY A 141 -12.69 -8.52 24.72
N PRO A 142 -11.62 -7.82 25.12
CA PRO A 142 -11.69 -6.54 25.84
C PRO A 142 -12.25 -5.38 25.00
N THR A 143 -13.19 -4.63 25.57
CA THR A 143 -13.87 -3.49 24.92
C THR A 143 -13.12 -2.15 25.05
N THR A 144 -11.84 -2.18 25.42
CA THR A 144 -11.06 -0.99 25.80
C THR A 144 -10.50 -0.21 24.61
N PHE A 145 -10.58 -0.76 23.38
CA PHE A 145 -10.05 -0.10 22.19
C PHE A 145 -10.99 -0.19 20.98
N GLY A 146 -11.84 0.82 20.84
CA GLY A 146 -12.64 1.04 19.64
C GLY A 146 -13.54 -0.15 19.30
N TRP A 147 -13.61 -0.48 18.01
CA TRP A 147 -14.46 -1.52 17.45
C TRP A 147 -13.73 -2.87 17.29
N ASP A 148 -12.51 -3.00 17.81
CA ASP A 148 -11.73 -4.25 17.76
C ASP A 148 -12.52 -5.51 18.18
N PRO A 149 -13.42 -5.48 19.19
CA PRO A 149 -14.19 -6.66 19.59
C PRO A 149 -15.13 -7.21 18.53
N VAL A 150 -15.54 -6.43 17.54
CA VAL A 150 -16.52 -6.85 16.53
C VAL A 150 -15.88 -7.19 15.18
N PHE A 151 -14.57 -7.04 15.04
CA PHE A 151 -13.86 -7.31 13.79
C PHE A 151 -12.96 -8.54 13.91
N GLN A 152 -13.26 -9.57 13.12
CA GLN A 152 -12.43 -10.76 12.97
C GLN A 152 -11.71 -10.69 11.61
N PRO A 153 -10.37 -10.52 11.58
CA PRO A 153 -9.61 -10.49 10.34
C PRO A 153 -9.61 -11.87 9.65
N ASP A 154 -9.50 -11.87 8.32
CA ASP A 154 -9.41 -13.10 7.54
C ASP A 154 -8.16 -13.91 7.93
N GLY A 155 -8.31 -15.24 7.98
CA GLY A 155 -7.24 -16.16 8.39
C GLY A 155 -7.10 -16.34 9.90
N PHE A 156 -7.97 -15.74 10.72
CA PHE A 156 -7.97 -15.87 12.17
C PHE A 156 -9.37 -16.15 12.72
N ASP A 157 -9.44 -16.88 13.85
CA ASP A 157 -10.68 -17.10 14.61
C ASP A 157 -10.88 -16.11 15.76
N GLN A 158 -9.86 -15.31 16.05
CA GLN A 158 -9.86 -14.26 17.07
C GLN A 158 -10.31 -12.93 16.48
N THR A 159 -11.05 -12.15 17.27
CA THR A 159 -11.26 -10.73 17.00
C THR A 159 -9.98 -9.94 17.27
N TYR A 160 -9.86 -8.73 16.73
CA TYR A 160 -8.72 -7.86 17.05
C TYR A 160 -8.53 -7.62 18.56
N ALA A 161 -9.61 -7.62 19.34
CA ALA A 161 -9.54 -7.45 20.79
C ALA A 161 -8.95 -8.69 21.49
N GLU A 162 -9.17 -9.89 20.95
CA GLU A 162 -8.63 -11.15 21.48
C GLU A 162 -7.19 -11.41 21.06
N MET A 163 -6.66 -10.69 20.07
CA MET A 163 -5.31 -10.87 19.56
C MET A 163 -4.26 -10.23 20.46
N GLU A 164 -3.13 -10.92 20.61
CA GLU A 164 -1.91 -10.32 21.14
C GLU A 164 -1.47 -9.12 20.29
N LYS A 165 -1.05 -8.04 20.95
CA LYS A 165 -0.69 -6.78 20.27
C LYS A 165 0.38 -6.98 19.20
N ALA A 166 1.39 -7.81 19.48
CA ALA A 166 2.46 -8.10 18.53
C ALA A 166 1.92 -8.75 17.25
N THR A 167 1.02 -9.73 17.38
CA THR A 167 0.38 -10.41 16.25
C THR A 167 -0.53 -9.47 15.47
N LYS A 168 -1.38 -8.69 16.16
CA LYS A 168 -2.24 -7.68 15.53
C LYS A 168 -1.40 -6.68 14.73
N ASN A 169 -0.28 -6.22 15.29
CA ASN A 169 0.60 -5.27 14.64
C ASN A 169 1.26 -5.80 13.36
N GLN A 170 1.32 -7.11 13.11
CA GLN A 170 1.89 -7.64 11.86
C GLN A 170 0.88 -7.66 10.71
N ILE A 171 -0.42 -7.74 11.02
CA ILE A 171 -1.48 -7.90 10.01
C ILE A 171 -2.38 -6.67 9.87
N SER A 172 -2.26 -5.70 10.79
CA SER A 172 -3.22 -4.60 10.90
C SER A 172 -3.15 -3.65 9.72
N HIS A 173 -4.31 -3.08 9.40
CA HIS A 173 -4.49 -1.99 8.47
C HIS A 173 -3.57 -0.80 8.79
N ARG A 174 -3.34 -0.49 10.08
CA ARG A 174 -2.40 0.54 10.53
C ARG A 174 -0.95 0.20 10.20
N TYR A 175 -0.52 -1.04 10.45
CA TYR A 175 0.82 -1.50 10.08
C TYR A 175 1.07 -1.38 8.58
N LYS A 176 0.14 -1.90 7.76
CA LYS A 176 0.25 -1.82 6.29
C LYS A 176 0.35 -0.38 5.79
N ALA A 177 -0.41 0.55 6.40
CA ALA A 177 -0.35 1.96 6.05
C ALA A 177 0.98 2.61 6.47
N LEU A 178 1.52 2.26 7.64
CA LEU A 178 2.82 2.74 8.11
C LEU A 178 3.98 2.16 7.30
N GLU A 179 3.91 0.90 6.87
CA GLU A 179 4.92 0.33 5.98
C GLU A 179 4.96 1.06 4.64
N ALA A 180 3.80 1.40 4.08
CA ALA A 180 3.73 2.22 2.87
C ALA A 180 4.32 3.63 3.09
N LEU A 181 4.04 4.25 4.24
CA LEU A 181 4.65 5.54 4.63
C LEU A 181 6.16 5.43 4.80
N LYS A 182 6.65 4.41 5.51
CA LYS A 182 8.09 4.16 5.70
C LYS A 182 8.79 3.99 4.36
N ALA A 183 8.24 3.17 3.46
CA ALA A 183 8.80 2.97 2.13
C ALA A 183 8.92 4.29 1.34
N HIS A 184 7.99 5.23 1.55
CA HIS A 184 8.07 6.56 0.96
C HIS A 184 9.14 7.45 1.61
N LEU A 185 9.19 7.48 2.95
CA LEU A 185 10.08 8.35 3.71
C LEU A 185 11.54 7.87 3.75
N VAL A 186 11.77 6.58 3.59
CA VAL A 186 13.09 5.92 3.59
C VAL A 186 13.66 5.81 2.16
N LYS A 187 12.96 6.34 1.13
CA LYS A 187 13.56 6.43 -0.21
C LYS A 187 14.94 7.07 -0.08
N PRO A 188 16.02 6.40 -0.51
CA PRO A 188 17.31 7.07 -0.58
C PRO A 188 17.10 8.30 -1.46
N GLN A 189 17.38 9.48 -0.91
CA GLN A 189 17.64 10.64 -1.76
C GLN A 189 18.76 10.17 -2.68
N ILE A 190 18.44 9.91 -3.95
CA ILE A 190 19.44 9.56 -4.95
C ILE A 190 20.44 10.72 -4.93
N PRO A 191 21.66 10.52 -4.43
CA PRO A 191 22.67 11.55 -4.55
C PRO A 191 22.89 11.73 -6.05
N ARG A 192 22.91 12.99 -6.51
CA ARG A 192 23.56 13.27 -7.80
C ARG A 192 24.97 12.68 -7.69
N CYS A 193 25.25 11.71 -8.56
CA CYS A 193 26.51 11.02 -8.83
C CYS A 193 27.63 11.18 -7.78
N GLU A 194 28.02 10.08 -7.12
CA GLU A 194 29.37 9.50 -7.26
C GLU A 194 29.51 8.18 -6.47
N ALA A 195 30.04 7.17 -7.18
CA ALA A 195 30.78 5.96 -6.76
C ALA A 195 30.34 5.11 -5.55
N THR A 196 29.89 3.89 -5.89
CA THR A 196 30.20 2.56 -5.31
C THR A 196 30.31 2.40 -3.79
N MET A 197 29.35 1.69 -3.18
CA MET A 197 29.63 0.74 -2.08
C MET A 197 28.61 -0.42 -2.10
N SER A 198 29.13 -1.64 -1.97
CA SER A 198 28.42 -2.92 -1.95
C SER A 198 27.67 -3.17 -0.64
N VAL A 199 26.46 -3.72 -0.73
CA VAL A 199 25.60 -4.10 0.42
C VAL A 199 25.66 -5.62 0.63
N PRO A 200 25.73 -6.14 1.87
CA PRO A 200 25.85 -7.57 2.13
C PRO A 200 24.53 -8.33 1.93
N ILE A 201 24.69 -9.59 1.50
CA ILE A 201 23.68 -10.62 1.26
C ILE A 201 22.84 -10.90 2.53
N GLY A 202 21.51 -10.83 2.43
CA GLY A 202 20.61 -11.37 3.46
C GLY A 202 19.22 -10.74 3.60
N TYR A 203 18.95 -9.56 3.04
CA TYR A 203 17.63 -8.91 3.12
C TYR A 203 16.99 -8.85 1.73
N MET A 204 15.91 -9.61 1.50
CA MET A 204 15.09 -9.43 0.32
C MET A 204 14.35 -8.09 0.45
N GLU A 205 14.75 -7.09 -0.33
CA GLU A 205 14.04 -5.80 -0.40
C GLU A 205 12.54 -6.00 -0.69
N PRO A 206 11.65 -5.21 -0.06
CA PRO A 206 10.22 -5.26 -0.36
C PRO A 206 9.96 -4.94 -1.84
N PRO A 207 8.92 -5.53 -2.45
CA PRO A 207 8.61 -5.30 -3.85
C PRO A 207 8.32 -3.82 -4.13
N HIS A 208 8.98 -3.27 -5.14
CA HIS A 208 8.81 -1.87 -5.53
C HIS A 208 7.58 -1.71 -6.43
N TYR A 209 6.61 -0.90 -6.00
CA TYR A 209 5.40 -0.64 -6.78
C TYR A 209 5.50 0.66 -7.59
N ILE A 210 4.98 0.65 -8.82
CA ILE A 210 4.75 1.84 -9.65
C ILE A 210 3.25 2.19 -9.67
N GLN A 211 2.92 3.48 -9.51
CA GLN A 211 1.54 3.94 -9.60
C GLN A 211 1.06 3.97 -11.06
N PRO A 212 -0.23 3.73 -11.34
CA PRO A 212 -0.79 3.81 -12.69
C PRO A 212 -0.46 5.12 -13.40
N SER A 213 -0.54 6.27 -12.71
CA SER A 213 -0.22 7.58 -13.27
C SER A 213 1.25 7.71 -13.68
N ALA A 214 2.17 7.23 -12.85
CA ALA A 214 3.59 7.27 -13.16
C ALA A 214 3.93 6.38 -14.37
N LEU A 215 3.30 5.20 -14.48
CA LEU A 215 3.47 4.35 -15.66
C LEU A 215 2.89 5.01 -16.92
N ALA A 216 1.70 5.59 -16.84
CA ALA A 216 1.07 6.30 -17.95
C ALA A 216 1.92 7.49 -18.44
N GLU A 217 2.48 8.28 -17.53
CA GLU A 217 3.42 9.37 -17.86
C GLU A 217 4.65 8.85 -18.61
N ILE A 218 5.25 7.76 -18.14
CA ILE A 218 6.41 7.13 -18.82
C ILE A 218 6.03 6.64 -20.21
N LEU A 219 4.85 6.03 -20.38
CA LEU A 219 4.40 5.51 -21.67
C LEU A 219 4.04 6.62 -22.67
N ARG A 220 3.64 7.79 -22.17
CA ARG A 220 3.30 8.96 -23.00
C ARG A 220 4.48 9.82 -23.36
N ASP A 221 5.52 9.82 -22.54
CA ASP A 221 6.70 10.63 -22.79
C ASP A 221 7.43 10.11 -24.05
N PRO A 222 7.57 10.93 -25.11
CA PRO A 222 8.33 10.53 -26.29
C PRO A 222 9.84 10.50 -26.02
N SER A 223 10.33 11.23 -25.00
CA SER A 223 11.74 11.25 -24.62
C SER A 223 12.21 9.97 -23.90
N THR A 224 11.27 9.18 -23.37
CA THR A 224 11.54 7.88 -22.74
C THR A 224 11.45 6.72 -23.72
N SER A 225 11.17 6.95 -25.00
CA SER A 225 10.87 5.88 -25.98
C SER A 225 11.95 4.81 -26.10
N SER A 226 13.23 5.15 -25.87
CA SER A 226 14.36 4.20 -25.88
C SER A 226 14.67 3.55 -24.52
N LYS A 227 13.89 3.87 -23.49
CA LYS A 227 14.05 3.44 -22.08
C LYS A 227 12.73 3.06 -21.42
N ARG A 228 11.72 2.73 -22.23
CA ARG A 228 10.40 2.33 -21.70
C ARG A 228 10.56 1.01 -20.95
N PRO A 229 9.92 0.86 -19.79
CA PRO A 229 9.94 -0.42 -19.11
C PRO A 229 9.22 -1.47 -19.96
N VAL A 230 9.72 -2.69 -19.93
CA VAL A 230 8.96 -3.85 -20.43
C VAL A 230 7.82 -4.11 -19.44
N ILE A 231 6.59 -4.18 -19.94
CA ILE A 231 5.42 -4.49 -19.12
C ILE A 231 5.11 -5.97 -19.30
N ILE A 232 5.10 -6.73 -18.21
CA ILE A 232 4.80 -8.15 -18.17
C ILE A 232 3.45 -8.36 -17.51
N ASP A 233 2.48 -8.81 -18.30
CA ASP A 233 1.16 -9.19 -17.82
C ASP A 233 1.15 -10.69 -17.52
N VAL A 234 1.06 -11.06 -16.25
CA VAL A 234 1.06 -12.46 -15.77
C VAL A 234 -0.34 -13.01 -15.55
N ARG A 235 -1.37 -12.40 -16.16
CA ARG A 235 -2.70 -13.01 -16.22
C ARG A 235 -2.68 -14.26 -17.10
N ASP A 236 -3.52 -15.22 -16.74
CA ASP A 236 -3.66 -16.50 -17.43
C ASP A 236 -4.98 -16.48 -18.22
N THR A 237 -5.96 -17.27 -17.81
CA THR A 237 -7.30 -17.31 -18.41
C THR A 237 -8.07 -15.99 -18.29
N ASP A 238 -7.66 -15.10 -17.38
CA ASP A 238 -8.26 -13.77 -17.16
C ASP A 238 -7.54 -12.64 -17.91
N TYR A 239 -6.71 -12.97 -18.90
CA TYR A 239 -6.05 -12.00 -19.77
C TYR A 239 -7.03 -11.27 -20.71
N ALA A 240 -8.08 -11.96 -21.17
CA ALA A 240 -9.07 -11.41 -22.08
C ALA A 240 -9.81 -10.17 -21.52
N GLY A 241 -10.17 -9.25 -22.42
CA GLY A 241 -10.83 -7.99 -22.09
C GLY A 241 -9.91 -6.77 -22.22
N GLY A 242 -8.81 -6.91 -22.96
CA GLY A 242 -7.82 -5.87 -23.19
C GLY A 242 -6.62 -5.90 -22.23
N HIS A 243 -5.61 -5.13 -22.59
CA HIS A 243 -4.31 -5.06 -21.93
C HIS A 243 -3.70 -3.66 -22.05
N ILE A 244 -2.66 -3.43 -21.25
CA ILE A 244 -1.86 -2.22 -21.37
C ILE A 244 -1.11 -2.31 -22.70
N ARG A 245 -1.15 -1.23 -23.49
CA ARG A 245 -0.49 -1.19 -24.79
C ARG A 245 1.00 -1.53 -24.64
N SER A 246 1.50 -2.36 -25.55
CA SER A 246 2.87 -2.90 -25.54
C SER A 246 3.20 -3.85 -24.38
N ALA A 247 2.22 -4.27 -23.56
CA ALA A 247 2.44 -5.32 -22.58
C ALA A 247 2.64 -6.68 -23.25
N VAL A 248 3.56 -7.47 -22.72
CA VAL A 248 3.79 -8.86 -23.13
C VAL A 248 3.07 -9.75 -22.15
N ASN A 249 2.14 -10.58 -22.63
CA ASN A 249 1.50 -11.59 -21.79
C ASN A 249 2.44 -12.78 -21.60
N ILE A 250 2.81 -13.03 -20.34
CA ILE A 250 3.60 -14.18 -19.91
C ILE A 250 2.87 -14.77 -18.70
N PRO A 251 1.97 -15.74 -18.91
CA PRO A 251 1.17 -16.37 -17.85
C PRO A 251 2.02 -16.86 -16.66
N GLU A 252 1.44 -16.86 -15.45
CA GLU A 252 2.10 -17.20 -14.19
C GLU A 252 2.79 -18.57 -14.23
N ASP A 253 2.25 -19.54 -14.98
CA ASP A 253 2.83 -20.87 -15.14
C ASP A 253 4.30 -20.85 -15.65
N ASN A 254 4.69 -19.81 -16.41
CA ASN A 254 6.07 -19.64 -16.90
C ASN A 254 7.04 -19.16 -15.81
N PHE A 255 6.57 -18.95 -14.57
CA PHE A 255 7.39 -18.55 -13.44
C PHE A 255 7.59 -19.68 -12.41
N MET A 256 7.13 -20.89 -12.71
CA MET A 256 7.23 -22.01 -11.78
C MET A 256 8.61 -22.66 -11.81
N ASP A 257 9.13 -22.99 -13.00
CA ASP A 257 10.42 -23.65 -13.18
C ASP A 257 11.60 -22.66 -13.21
N ASP A 258 12.78 -23.09 -12.76
CA ASP A 258 13.99 -22.26 -12.77
C ASP A 258 14.48 -21.98 -14.20
N ASP A 259 14.46 -22.97 -15.10
CA ASP A 259 14.97 -22.84 -16.47
C ASP A 259 14.13 -21.86 -17.29
N ASP A 260 12.81 -21.89 -17.11
CA ASP A 260 11.88 -20.96 -17.77
C ASP A 260 12.11 -19.52 -17.30
N VAL A 261 12.23 -19.32 -15.98
CA VAL A 261 12.50 -17.99 -15.41
C VAL A 261 13.89 -17.48 -15.83
N ASP A 262 14.89 -18.36 -15.88
CA ASP A 262 16.23 -18.01 -16.34
C ASP A 262 16.23 -17.56 -17.80
N ALA A 263 15.49 -18.24 -18.66
CA ALA A 263 15.30 -17.83 -20.05
C ALA A 263 14.63 -16.45 -20.15
N LEU A 264 13.66 -16.15 -19.28
CA LEU A 264 13.05 -14.82 -19.19
C LEU A 264 14.04 -13.77 -18.69
N VAL A 265 14.87 -14.09 -17.71
CA VAL A 265 15.92 -13.19 -17.22
C VAL A 265 16.90 -12.87 -18.34
N GLU A 266 17.39 -13.87 -19.06
CA GLU A 266 18.30 -13.71 -20.19
C GLU A 266 17.68 -12.87 -21.31
N LYS A 267 16.39 -13.06 -21.57
CA LYS A 267 15.63 -12.29 -22.56
C LYS A 267 15.57 -10.80 -22.21
N PHE A 268 15.37 -10.46 -20.94
CA PHE A 268 15.14 -9.07 -20.51
C PHE A 268 16.34 -8.42 -19.80
N LYS A 269 17.51 -9.07 -19.77
CA LYS A 269 18.69 -8.61 -19.01
C LYS A 269 19.21 -7.22 -19.37
N ASN A 270 18.96 -6.74 -20.59
CA ASN A 270 19.44 -5.45 -21.08
C ASN A 270 18.43 -4.30 -20.86
N GLU A 271 17.26 -4.60 -20.30
CA GLU A 271 16.21 -3.60 -20.06
C GLU A 271 16.55 -2.74 -18.84
N ASP A 272 16.16 -1.47 -18.86
CA ASP A 272 16.33 -0.57 -17.70
C ASP A 272 15.37 -0.94 -16.56
N ALA A 273 14.14 -1.32 -16.91
CA ALA A 273 13.09 -1.67 -15.97
C ALA A 273 12.09 -2.67 -16.56
N ILE A 274 11.54 -3.50 -15.68
CA ILE A 274 10.49 -4.48 -15.98
C ILE A 274 9.36 -4.26 -14.97
N VAL A 275 8.14 -4.08 -15.47
CA VAL A 275 6.94 -3.85 -14.65
C VAL A 275 6.02 -5.07 -14.76
N PHE A 276 5.88 -5.80 -13.66
CA PHE A 276 4.96 -6.93 -13.56
C PHE A 276 3.57 -6.47 -13.14
N HIS A 277 2.54 -7.12 -13.67
CA HIS A 277 1.20 -6.99 -13.13
C HIS A 277 0.36 -8.25 -13.38
N CYS A 278 -0.72 -8.40 -12.62
CA CYS A 278 -1.82 -9.29 -12.99
C CYS A 278 -3.12 -8.49 -12.99
N MET A 279 -4.29 -9.11 -12.77
CA MET A 279 -5.56 -8.39 -12.67
C MET A 279 -5.54 -7.34 -11.55
N MET A 280 -5.17 -7.71 -10.32
CA MET A 280 -5.18 -6.79 -9.17
C MET A 280 -3.80 -6.49 -8.57
N SER A 281 -2.75 -7.21 -9.00
CA SER A 281 -1.40 -7.17 -8.44
C SER A 281 -1.33 -7.36 -6.92
N GLN A 282 -2.19 -8.24 -6.36
CA GLN A 282 -2.19 -8.58 -4.93
C GLN A 282 -1.39 -9.85 -4.61
N VAL A 283 -1.41 -10.84 -5.52
CA VAL A 283 -0.77 -12.16 -5.32
C VAL A 283 0.11 -12.55 -6.52
N ARG A 284 -0.49 -12.87 -7.68
CA ARG A 284 0.24 -13.39 -8.87
C ARG A 284 1.35 -12.46 -9.38
N GLY A 285 1.01 -11.19 -9.66
CA GLY A 285 1.99 -10.18 -10.10
C GLY A 285 3.18 -10.05 -9.14
N PRO A 286 2.94 -9.84 -7.82
CA PRO A 286 4.01 -9.85 -6.83
C PRO A 286 4.80 -11.16 -6.72
N SER A 287 4.14 -12.30 -6.84
CA SER A 287 4.78 -13.63 -6.80
C SER A 287 5.77 -13.79 -7.96
N CYS A 288 5.30 -13.55 -9.19
CA CYS A 288 6.12 -13.64 -10.41
C CYS A 288 7.28 -12.63 -10.40
N ALA A 289 7.03 -11.38 -9.98
CA ALA A 289 8.07 -10.37 -9.85
C ALA A 289 9.16 -10.78 -8.85
N LYS A 290 8.77 -11.33 -7.69
CA LYS A 290 9.70 -11.81 -6.67
C LYS A 290 10.53 -12.99 -7.20
N ARG A 291 9.87 -13.91 -7.90
CA ARG A 291 10.48 -15.08 -8.50
C ARG A 291 11.51 -14.70 -9.57
N PHE A 292 11.13 -13.81 -10.48
CA PHE A 292 12.03 -13.25 -11.49
C PHE A 292 13.22 -12.54 -10.85
N LYS A 293 12.99 -11.67 -9.84
CA LYS A 293 14.06 -10.98 -9.12
C LYS A 293 15.02 -11.98 -8.47
N SER A 294 14.51 -13.04 -7.85
CA SER A 294 15.33 -14.08 -7.21
C SER A 294 16.24 -14.79 -8.20
N ARG A 295 15.75 -15.15 -9.38
CA ARG A 295 16.55 -15.80 -10.42
C ARG A 295 17.51 -14.83 -11.11
N MET A 296 17.09 -13.58 -11.30
CA MET A 296 17.94 -12.52 -11.84
C MET A 296 19.21 -12.30 -11.00
N GLU A 297 19.13 -12.43 -9.68
CA GLU A 297 20.33 -12.35 -8.84
C GLU A 297 21.34 -13.47 -9.09
N VAL A 298 20.86 -14.66 -9.46
CA VAL A 298 21.69 -15.84 -9.77
C VAL A 298 22.23 -15.78 -11.19
N VAL A 299 21.35 -15.61 -12.18
CA VAL A 299 21.69 -15.63 -13.62
C VAL A 299 22.59 -14.46 -13.99
N LEU A 300 22.33 -13.27 -13.43
CA LEU A 300 23.12 -12.06 -13.70
C LEU A 300 24.15 -11.79 -12.59
N GLU A 301 24.63 -12.82 -11.90
CA GLU A 301 25.70 -12.67 -10.92
C GLU A 301 26.94 -12.05 -11.59
N GLY A 302 27.46 -10.96 -11.01
CA GLY A 302 28.59 -10.21 -11.57
C GLY A 302 28.29 -9.34 -12.78
N ALA A 303 27.04 -9.26 -13.25
CA ALA A 303 26.66 -8.35 -14.32
C ALA A 303 26.74 -6.88 -13.86
N ASN A 304 27.26 -6.00 -14.74
CA ASN A 304 27.34 -4.55 -14.49
C ASN A 304 25.97 -3.87 -14.50
N HIS A 305 24.96 -4.51 -15.07
CA HIS A 305 23.60 -4.00 -15.20
C HIS A 305 22.61 -5.10 -14.84
N LYS A 306 21.58 -4.74 -14.08
CA LYS A 306 20.43 -5.58 -13.76
C LYS A 306 19.16 -4.73 -13.92
N PRO A 307 18.14 -5.19 -14.66
CA PRO A 307 16.89 -4.46 -14.79
C PRO A 307 16.23 -4.21 -13.44
N ARG A 308 15.62 -3.03 -13.27
CA ARG A 308 14.78 -2.76 -12.09
C ARG A 308 13.46 -3.51 -12.20
N VAL A 309 13.15 -4.36 -11.22
CA VAL A 309 11.87 -5.07 -11.16
C VAL A 309 10.85 -4.25 -10.35
N LEU A 310 9.73 -3.91 -10.97
CA LEU A 310 8.63 -3.15 -10.40
C LEU A 310 7.30 -3.91 -10.52
N ILE A 311 6.30 -3.54 -9.73
CA ILE A 311 4.93 -4.07 -9.81
C ILE A 311 3.94 -2.94 -10.03
N LEU A 312 3.04 -3.07 -11.00
CA LEU A 312 1.97 -2.10 -11.20
C LEU A 312 0.97 -2.17 -10.04
N HIS A 313 0.83 -1.05 -9.33
CA HIS A 313 -0.04 -0.95 -8.18
C HIS A 313 -1.52 -1.02 -8.58
N GLY A 314 -2.25 -2.01 -8.05
CA GLY A 314 -3.65 -2.26 -8.37
C GLY A 314 -3.90 -3.02 -9.69
N GLY A 315 -2.83 -3.46 -10.36
CA GLY A 315 -2.90 -4.31 -11.55
C GLY A 315 -3.65 -3.68 -12.74
N TYR A 316 -4.04 -4.55 -13.68
CA TYR A 316 -4.81 -4.16 -14.86
C TYR A 316 -6.19 -3.62 -14.48
N GLU A 317 -6.86 -4.16 -13.45
CA GLU A 317 -8.17 -3.68 -12.99
C GLU A 317 -8.14 -2.17 -12.70
N ARG A 318 -7.15 -1.73 -11.92
CA ARG A 318 -7.02 -0.32 -11.59
C ARG A 318 -6.57 0.52 -12.79
N PHE A 319 -5.56 0.05 -13.54
CA PHE A 319 -5.03 0.79 -14.67
C PHE A 319 -6.05 0.92 -15.81
N GLY A 320 -6.64 -0.19 -16.22
CA GLY A 320 -7.70 -0.28 -17.21
C GLY A 320 -8.93 0.53 -16.81
N ARG A 321 -9.33 0.54 -15.52
CA ARG A 321 -10.44 1.41 -15.07
C ARG A 321 -10.13 2.90 -15.22
N ILE A 322 -8.89 3.33 -14.91
CA ILE A 322 -8.50 4.75 -14.98
C ILE A 322 -8.38 5.20 -16.44
N TYR A 323 -7.82 4.35 -17.31
CA TYR A 323 -7.43 4.69 -18.68
C TYR A 323 -8.28 4.01 -19.75
N LYS A 324 -9.49 3.54 -19.41
CA LYS A 324 -10.32 2.68 -20.27
C LYS A 324 -10.58 3.25 -21.68
N ASP A 325 -10.69 4.57 -21.78
CA ASP A 325 -11.02 5.29 -23.02
C ASP A 325 -9.77 5.83 -23.73
N GLU A 326 -8.57 5.55 -23.20
CA GLU A 326 -7.30 6.09 -23.64
C GLU A 326 -6.57 5.06 -24.50
N THR A 327 -6.88 5.06 -25.81
CA THR A 327 -6.35 4.09 -26.79
C THR A 327 -4.84 4.17 -27.00
N ASP A 328 -4.18 5.21 -26.50
CA ASP A 328 -2.72 5.32 -26.47
C ASP A 328 -2.09 4.48 -25.35
N LEU A 329 -2.87 4.07 -24.35
CA LEU A 329 -2.44 3.29 -23.19
C LEU A 329 -3.12 1.92 -23.07
N ILE A 330 -4.34 1.76 -23.58
CA ILE A 330 -5.09 0.51 -23.58
C ILE A 330 -5.22 -0.01 -25.00
N GLU A 331 -4.96 -1.30 -25.15
CA GLU A 331 -5.23 -2.08 -26.35
C GLU A 331 -6.33 -3.08 -26.01
N LEU A 332 -7.39 -3.10 -26.82
CA LEU A 332 -8.49 -4.05 -26.67
C LEU A 332 -8.20 -5.26 -27.54
N ASP A 333 -8.63 -6.43 -27.10
CA ASP A 333 -8.58 -7.63 -27.93
C ASP A 333 -9.48 -7.42 -29.16
N ASP A 334 -8.97 -7.78 -30.35
CA ASP A 334 -9.69 -7.71 -31.64
C ASP A 334 -10.90 -8.66 -31.71
#